data_AF-A0ABD2YYF3-F1
#
_entry.id   AF-A0ABD2YYF3-F1
#
_cell.length_a   1.000
_cell.length_b   1.000
_cell.length_c   1.000
_cell.angle_alpha   90.00
_cell.angle_beta   90.00
_cell.angle_gamma   90.00
#
_symmetry.space_group_name_H-M   'P 1'
#
loop_
_entity.id
_entity.type
_entity.pdbx_description
1 polymer ?
#
loop_
_entity_poly.entity_id
_entity_poly.type
_entity_poly.pdbx_seq_one_letter_code
_entity_poly.pdbx_strand_id
1 'polypeptide(L)'
;MDARKIVVVVEDVEVARTALQWTLHNLLRYGDVITLLHVFPSTRSRNKNKLRLLRLKGFQLALSFKDICNNFPNTKTEIVVTEGDQEGGRIIAVVREIGASTLVVGLHDQSFLYKLAMDHNNIVNNLNCKVLAIKDPTSMVTRTISVPDSSPNMDFSQIEISALSIPEIAPQKIPYQLCPDPSAIIWRSGRSRRS
;
A
#
# COMPACT_ATOMS: atom_id res chain seq x y z
N MET A 1 27.24 -11.57 0.72
CA MET A 1 25.89 -11.22 0.24
C MET A 1 25.13 -10.70 1.45
N ASP A 2 24.70 -9.45 1.41
CA ASP A 2 24.00 -8.85 2.56
C ASP A 2 22.61 -9.46 2.68
N ALA A 3 22.27 -9.94 3.88
CA ALA A 3 20.97 -10.52 4.18
C ALA A 3 19.87 -9.45 4.00
N ARG A 4 18.92 -9.68 3.09
CA ARG A 4 17.84 -8.72 2.85
C ARG A 4 16.77 -8.88 3.92
N LYS A 5 16.23 -7.75 4.36
CA LYS A 5 15.11 -7.70 5.31
C LYS A 5 13.83 -7.41 4.56
N ILE A 6 12.91 -8.35 4.58
CA ILE A 6 11.62 -8.27 3.91
C ILE A 6 10.56 -8.09 4.98
N VAL A 7 9.80 -7.01 4.92
CA VAL A 7 8.69 -6.77 5.85
C VAL A 7 7.38 -7.13 5.14
N VAL A 8 6.55 -7.93 5.79
CA VAL A 8 5.21 -8.28 5.29
C VAL A 8 4.17 -7.77 6.28
N VAL A 9 3.23 -6.95 5.80
CA VAL A 9 2.13 -6.45 6.63
C VAL A 9 1.09 -7.54 6.81
N VAL A 10 0.74 -7.80 8.07
CA VAL A 10 -0.16 -8.87 8.47
C VAL A 10 -1.50 -8.28 8.91
N GLU A 11 -2.55 -8.65 8.18
CA GLU A 11 -3.94 -8.27 8.45
C GLU A 11 -4.83 -9.52 8.52
N ASP A 12 -6.00 -9.42 9.15
CA ASP A 12 -6.97 -10.53 9.24
C ASP A 12 -7.81 -10.65 7.97
N VAL A 13 -7.12 -10.77 6.84
CA VAL A 13 -7.71 -10.82 5.50
C VAL A 13 -6.98 -11.86 4.68
N GLU A 14 -7.71 -12.62 3.86
CA GLU A 14 -7.13 -13.70 3.06
C GLU A 14 -6.08 -13.19 2.06
N VAL A 15 -6.29 -11.99 1.50
CA VAL A 15 -5.33 -11.34 0.60
C VAL A 15 -3.95 -11.17 1.27
N ALA A 16 -3.90 -10.92 2.58
CA ALA A 16 -2.63 -10.83 3.30
C ALA A 16 -1.93 -12.19 3.41
N ARG A 17 -2.68 -13.29 3.56
CA ARG A 17 -2.12 -14.65 3.53
C ARG A 17 -1.56 -14.99 2.15
N THR A 18 -2.31 -14.69 1.09
CA THR A 18 -1.85 -14.84 -0.30
C THR A 18 -0.59 -14.01 -0.56
N ALA A 19 -0.54 -12.78 -0.04
CA ALA A 19 0.63 -11.92 -0.15
C ALA A 19 1.89 -12.53 0.51
N LEU A 20 1.72 -13.13 1.70
CA LEU A 20 2.81 -13.84 2.37
C LEU A 20 3.25 -15.07 1.57
N GLN A 21 2.32 -15.89 1.10
CA GLN A 21 2.65 -17.09 0.30
C GLN A 21 3.41 -16.72 -0.97
N TRP A 22 2.92 -15.71 -1.70
CA TRP A 22 3.59 -15.21 -2.89
C TRP A 22 5.01 -14.70 -2.56
N THR A 23 5.18 -14.02 -1.42
CA THR A 23 6.49 -13.56 -0.94
C THR A 23 7.45 -14.72 -0.70
N LEU A 24 6.96 -15.77 -0.04
CA LEU A 24 7.75 -16.97 0.26
C LEU A 24 8.19 -17.71 -1.01
N HIS A 25 7.34 -17.74 -2.04
CA HIS A 25 7.66 -18.40 -3.31
C HIS A 25 8.55 -17.57 -4.25
N ASN A 26 8.41 -16.23 -4.26
CA ASN A 26 9.02 -15.38 -5.29
C ASN A 26 10.19 -14.52 -4.80
N LEU A 27 10.18 -14.09 -3.53
CA LEU A 27 11.15 -13.12 -3.01
C LEU A 27 12.22 -13.76 -2.11
N LEU A 28 11.84 -14.79 -1.36
CA LEU A 28 12.68 -15.40 -0.33
C LEU A 28 13.90 -16.07 -0.96
N ARG A 29 15.09 -15.67 -0.52
CA ARG A 29 16.36 -16.35 -0.80
C ARG A 29 17.00 -16.81 0.50
N TYR A 30 17.96 -17.72 0.39
CA TYR A 30 18.74 -18.17 1.54
C TYR A 30 19.45 -16.98 2.21
N GLY A 31 19.27 -16.84 3.52
CA GLY A 31 19.82 -15.74 4.32
C GLY A 31 18.92 -14.51 4.44
N ASP A 32 17.81 -14.44 3.71
CA ASP A 32 16.83 -13.36 3.89
C ASP A 32 16.07 -13.52 5.23
N VAL A 33 15.66 -12.39 5.80
CA VAL A 33 14.86 -12.33 7.04
C VAL A 33 13.49 -11.76 6.72
N ILE A 34 12.45 -12.50 7.08
CA ILE A 34 11.06 -12.04 6.96
C ILE A 34 10.60 -11.50 8.31
N THR A 35 10.14 -10.26 8.33
CA THR A 35 9.50 -9.66 9.48
C THR A 35 8.00 -9.53 9.23
N LEU A 36 7.21 -10.24 10.02
CA LEU A 36 5.75 -10.18 10.06
C LEU A 36 5.33 -8.98 10.92
N LEU A 37 4.84 -7.93 10.27
CA LEU A 37 4.43 -6.68 10.90
C LEU A 37 2.91 -6.60 11.02
N HIS A 38 2.39 -6.67 12.24
CA HIS A 38 0.98 -6.37 12.50
C HIS A 38 0.82 -4.99 13.13
N VAL A 39 -0.09 -4.20 12.57
CA VAL A 39 -0.41 -2.87 13.06
C VAL A 39 -1.85 -2.82 13.52
N PHE A 40 -2.06 -2.63 14.82
CA PHE A 40 -3.38 -2.50 15.41
C PHE A 40 -3.76 -1.02 15.58
N PRO A 41 -5.04 -0.65 15.46
CA PRO A 41 -5.45 0.76 15.48
C PRO A 41 -5.20 1.40 16.85
N SER A 42 -4.67 2.63 16.86
CA SER A 42 -4.59 3.44 18.07
C SER A 42 -6.00 3.76 18.59
N THR A 43 -6.21 3.55 19.88
CA THR A 43 -7.48 3.89 20.54
C THR A 43 -7.38 5.24 21.24
N ARG A 44 -8.29 6.17 20.93
CA ARG A 44 -8.38 7.49 21.62
C ARG A 44 -8.49 7.37 23.15
N SER A 45 -9.02 6.25 23.64
CA SER A 45 -9.08 5.93 25.06
C SER A 45 -7.79 5.26 25.52
N ARG A 46 -7.08 5.85 26.50
CA ARG A 46 -5.86 5.29 27.12
C ARG A 46 -6.13 4.11 28.07
N ASN A 47 -7.13 3.28 27.79
CA ASN A 47 -7.37 2.09 28.60
C ASN A 47 -6.27 1.03 28.33
N LYS A 48 -5.34 0.90 29.28
CA LYS A 48 -4.20 -0.02 29.21
C LYS A 48 -4.62 -1.47 29.00
N ASN A 49 -5.76 -1.90 29.54
CA ASN A 49 -6.24 -3.27 29.39
C ASN A 49 -6.71 -3.55 27.96
N LYS A 50 -7.42 -2.59 27.36
CA LYS A 50 -7.84 -2.67 25.95
C LYS A 50 -6.64 -2.70 25.01
N LEU A 51 -5.62 -1.87 25.28
CA LEU A 51 -4.39 -1.84 24.49
C LEU A 51 -3.62 -3.17 24.55
N ARG A 52 -3.49 -3.74 25.75
CA ARG A 52 -2.86 -5.07 25.94
C ARG A 52 -3.60 -6.15 25.16
N LEU A 53 -4.92 -6.14 25.20
CA LEU A 53 -5.75 -7.10 24.48
C LEU A 53 -5.56 -6.99 22.95
N LEU A 54 -5.52 -5.77 22.40
CA LEU A 54 -5.26 -5.56 20.97
C LEU A 54 -3.87 -6.06 20.57
N ARG A 55 -2.84 -5.78 21.37
CA ARG A 55 -1.49 -6.28 21.14
C ARG A 55 -1.42 -7.81 21.17
N LEU A 56 -2.11 -8.45 22.12
CA LEU A 56 -2.18 -9.91 22.21
C LEU A 56 -2.88 -10.51 21.00
N LYS A 57 -4.02 -9.95 20.57
CA LYS A 57 -4.72 -10.38 19.36
C LYS A 57 -3.84 -10.25 18.11
N GLY A 58 -3.16 -9.12 17.97
CA GLY A 58 -2.22 -8.88 16.88
C GLY A 58 -1.05 -9.86 16.85
N PHE A 59 -0.52 -10.20 18.04
CA PHE A 59 0.53 -11.21 18.15
C PHE A 59 0.04 -12.61 17.80
N GLN A 60 -1.15 -12.99 18.26
CA GLN A 60 -1.77 -14.27 17.90
C GLN A 60 -2.01 -14.39 16.40
N LEU A 61 -2.46 -13.31 15.77
CA LEU A 61 -2.64 -13.24 14.32
C LEU A 61 -1.30 -13.40 13.58
N ALA A 62 -0.25 -12.66 13.98
CA ALA A 62 1.08 -12.83 13.40
C ALA A 62 1.65 -14.25 13.59
N LEU A 63 1.29 -14.92 14.70
CA LEU A 63 1.70 -16.30 14.96
C LEU A 63 1.06 -17.28 13.95
N SER A 64 -0.21 -17.09 13.60
CA SER A 64 -0.84 -17.89 12.54
C SER A 64 -0.19 -17.72 11.16
N PHE A 65 0.34 -16.52 10.87
CA PHE A 65 1.11 -16.28 9.64
C PHE A 65 2.51 -16.90 9.71
N LYS A 66 3.10 -16.95 10.91
CA LYS A 66 4.36 -17.66 11.12
C LYS A 66 4.24 -19.16 10.82
N ASP A 67 3.09 -19.76 11.12
CA ASP A 67 2.85 -21.17 10.81
C ASP A 67 2.92 -21.45 9.30
N ILE A 68 2.48 -20.50 8.46
CA ILE A 68 2.63 -20.58 7.00
C ILE A 68 4.12 -20.54 6.60
N CYS A 69 4.92 -19.71 7.27
CA CYS A 69 6.35 -19.61 7.00
C CYS A 69 7.11 -20.89 7.41
N ASN A 70 6.67 -21.59 8.45
CA ASN A 70 7.29 -22.83 8.92
C ASN A 70 7.24 -23.95 7.87
N ASN A 71 6.30 -23.89 6.91
CA ASN A 71 6.24 -24.82 5.79
C ASN A 71 7.38 -24.63 4.78
N PHE A 72 8.12 -23.52 4.86
CA PHE A 72 9.25 -23.23 4.00
C PHE A 72 10.57 -23.46 4.75
N PRO A 73 11.46 -24.32 4.22
CA PRO A 73 12.72 -24.63 4.91
C PRO A 73 13.63 -23.41 4.99
N ASN A 74 14.37 -23.30 6.10
CA ASN A 74 15.38 -22.26 6.35
C ASN A 74 14.87 -20.81 6.34
N THR A 75 13.59 -20.58 6.66
CA THR A 75 13.04 -19.23 6.81
C THR A 75 13.38 -18.66 8.19
N LYS A 76 14.01 -17.48 8.21
CA LYS A 76 14.16 -16.70 9.45
C LYS A 76 13.00 -15.72 9.56
N THR A 77 12.08 -15.99 10.47
CA THR A 77 10.89 -15.16 10.69
C THR A 77 10.94 -14.41 12.01
N GLU A 78 10.65 -13.12 11.98
CA GLU A 78 10.51 -12.25 13.15
C GLU A 78 9.09 -11.69 13.21
N ILE A 79 8.55 -11.48 14.41
CA ILE A 79 7.21 -10.91 14.61
C ILE A 79 7.35 -9.54 15.26
N VAL A 80 6.73 -8.53 14.67
CA VAL A 80 6.65 -7.17 15.19
C VAL A 80 5.20 -6.76 15.26
N VAL A 81 4.75 -6.38 16.45
CA VAL A 81 3.37 -5.92 16.70
C VAL A 81 3.43 -4.52 17.28
N THR A 82 2.85 -3.55 16.57
CA THR A 82 2.94 -2.13 16.92
C THR A 82 1.59 -1.43 16.84
N GLU A 83 1.43 -0.40 17.65
CA GLU A 83 0.26 0.49 17.59
C GLU A 83 0.38 1.42 16.39
N GLY A 84 -0.63 1.41 15.53
CA GLY A 84 -0.70 2.22 14.31
C GLY A 84 -1.38 3.56 14.50
N ASP A 85 -0.93 4.52 13.73
CA ASP A 85 -1.60 5.77 13.43
C ASP A 85 -2.61 5.59 12.29
N GLN A 86 -3.52 6.57 12.14
CA GLN A 86 -4.54 6.54 11.08
C GLN A 86 -3.92 6.76 9.69
N GLU A 87 -2.81 7.49 9.63
CA GLU A 87 -2.11 7.95 8.41
C GLU A 87 -0.98 7.01 7.98
N GLY A 88 -0.67 6.00 8.78
CA GLY A 88 0.33 4.99 8.47
C GLY A 88 1.80 5.39 8.57
N GLY A 89 2.11 6.54 9.15
CA GLY A 89 3.46 6.94 9.52
C GLY A 89 4.15 5.93 10.44
N ARG A 90 3.41 5.21 11.29
CA ARG A 90 4.01 4.18 12.15
C ARG A 90 4.64 3.05 11.34
N ILE A 91 3.97 2.56 10.29
CA ILE A 91 4.52 1.48 9.46
C ILE A 91 5.82 1.94 8.83
N ILE A 92 5.86 3.16 8.30
CA ILE A 92 7.06 3.72 7.68
C ILE A 92 8.20 3.84 8.68
N ALA A 93 7.92 4.34 9.89
CA ALA A 93 8.91 4.44 10.94
C ALA A 93 9.51 3.07 11.29
N VAL A 94 8.66 2.05 11.47
CA VAL A 94 9.09 0.68 11.80
C VAL A 94 9.86 0.04 10.65
N VAL A 95 9.39 0.18 9.41
CA VAL A 95 10.05 -0.36 8.20
C VAL A 95 11.43 0.28 8.00
N ARG A 96 11.55 1.59 8.28
CA ARG A 96 12.81 2.33 8.24
C ARG A 96 13.77 1.90 9.35
N GLU A 97 13.26 1.73 10.58
CA GLU A 97 14.04 1.28 11.74
C GLU A 97 14.58 -0.14 11.53
N ILE A 98 13.78 -1.04 10.97
CA ILE A 98 14.20 -2.38 10.59
C ILE A 98 15.28 -2.32 9.49
N GLY A 99 15.24 -1.31 8.63
CA GLY A 99 16.09 -1.22 7.44
C GLY A 99 15.64 -2.21 6.37
N ALA A 100 14.32 -2.31 6.15
CA ALA A 100 13.77 -3.24 5.17
C ALA A 100 14.19 -2.85 3.75
N SER A 101 14.54 -3.84 2.92
CA SER A 101 14.75 -3.65 1.49
C SER A 101 13.44 -3.70 0.71
N THR A 102 12.44 -4.41 1.23
CA THR A 102 11.15 -4.62 0.57
C THR A 102 10.02 -4.68 1.60
N LEU A 103 8.94 -3.96 1.32
CA LEU A 103 7.68 -3.98 2.06
C LEU A 103 6.62 -4.65 1.18
N VAL A 104 5.96 -5.68 1.71
CA VAL A 104 4.87 -6.39 1.02
C VAL A 104 3.56 -6.19 1.76
N VAL A 105 2.48 -5.90 1.03
CA VAL A 105 1.15 -5.65 1.58
C VAL A 105 0.10 -6.36 0.74
N GLY A 106 -0.93 -6.92 1.38
CA GLY A 106 -2.13 -7.39 0.69
C GLY A 106 -3.03 -6.22 0.29
N LEU A 107 -3.42 -6.14 -0.98
CA LEU A 107 -4.26 -5.08 -1.50
C LEU A 107 -5.75 -5.45 -1.39
N HIS A 108 -6.46 -4.79 -0.50
CA HIS A 108 -7.92 -4.89 -0.33
C HIS A 108 -8.51 -3.52 0.04
N ASP A 109 -9.83 -3.36 -0.05
CA ASP A 109 -10.53 -2.06 0.10
C ASP A 109 -10.26 -1.31 1.41
N GLN A 110 -9.93 -2.03 2.47
CA GLN A 110 -9.60 -1.48 3.79
C GLN A 110 -8.10 -1.51 4.12
N SER A 111 -7.27 -1.88 3.13
CA SER A 111 -5.85 -2.08 3.33
C SER A 111 -5.16 -0.78 3.73
N PHE A 112 -4.06 -0.96 4.44
CA PHE A 112 -3.15 0.10 4.79
C PHE A 112 -2.77 1.01 3.61
N LEU A 113 -2.52 0.42 2.44
CA LEU A 113 -2.08 1.17 1.26
C LEU A 113 -3.13 2.17 0.75
N TYR A 114 -4.42 1.82 0.77
CA TYR A 114 -5.46 2.77 0.36
C TYR A 114 -5.55 3.96 1.32
N LYS A 115 -5.45 3.73 2.64
CA LYS A 115 -5.45 4.82 3.63
C LYS A 115 -4.28 5.77 3.38
N LEU A 116 -3.11 5.20 3.14
CA LEU A 116 -1.88 5.95 2.87
C LEU A 116 -1.87 6.67 1.52
N ALA A 117 -2.59 6.16 0.51
CA ALA A 117 -2.74 6.81 -0.79
C ALA A 117 -3.82 7.91 -0.79
N MET A 118 -4.83 7.82 0.09
CA MET A 118 -5.92 8.79 0.19
C MET A 118 -5.58 9.98 1.09
N ASP A 119 -4.68 9.80 2.06
CA ASP A 119 -4.09 10.92 2.79
C ASP A 119 -3.11 11.64 1.87
N HIS A 120 -3.42 12.90 1.51
CA HIS A 120 -2.82 13.70 0.43
C HIS A 120 -1.34 14.11 0.67
N ASN A 121 -0.61 13.33 1.46
CA ASN A 121 0.79 13.55 1.77
C ASN A 121 1.63 12.53 0.97
N ASN A 122 2.80 12.96 0.49
CA ASN A 122 3.81 12.16 -0.23
C ASN A 122 4.46 11.05 0.64
N ILE A 123 3.65 10.31 1.40
CA ILE A 123 4.06 9.36 2.42
C ILE A 123 4.70 8.12 1.78
N VAL A 124 4.25 7.72 0.58
CA VAL A 124 4.87 6.62 -0.19
C VAL A 124 6.33 6.94 -0.57
N ASN A 125 6.66 8.21 -0.85
CA ASN A 125 8.03 8.63 -1.20
C ASN A 125 9.00 8.59 0.00
N ASN A 126 8.50 8.43 1.24
CA ASN A 126 9.34 8.34 2.44
C ASN A 126 9.83 6.92 2.72
N LEU A 127 9.36 5.92 1.99
CA LEU A 127 9.83 4.55 2.10
C LEU A 127 11.09 4.38 1.24
N ASN A 128 12.24 4.21 1.88
CA ASN A 128 13.52 3.93 1.20
C ASN A 128 13.60 2.47 0.67
N CYS A 129 12.45 1.80 0.49
CA CYS A 129 12.37 0.38 0.18
C CYS A 129 11.36 0.11 -0.94
N LYS A 130 11.52 -1.02 -1.64
CA LYS A 130 10.58 -1.43 -2.68
C LYS A 130 9.24 -1.83 -2.03
N VAL A 131 8.13 -1.27 -2.49
CA VAL A 131 6.79 -1.62 -2.00
C VAL A 131 6.11 -2.52 -3.02
N LEU A 132 5.57 -3.65 -2.57
CA LEU A 132 4.83 -4.61 -3.39
C LEU A 132 3.42 -4.79 -2.81
N ALA A 133 2.42 -4.47 -3.62
CA ALA A 133 1.02 -4.67 -3.29
C ALA A 133 0.52 -5.90 -4.03
N ILE A 134 0.02 -6.90 -3.30
CA ILE A 134 -0.45 -8.17 -3.87
C ILE A 134 -1.96 -8.20 -3.77
N LYS A 135 -2.61 -8.26 -4.91
CA LYS A 135 -4.07 -8.34 -5.03
C LYS A 135 -4.49 -9.78 -5.23
N ASP A 136 -5.60 -10.17 -4.61
CA ASP A 136 -6.22 -11.47 -4.87
C ASP A 136 -7.07 -11.38 -6.16
N PRO A 137 -6.90 -12.30 -7.13
CA PRO A 137 -7.70 -12.30 -8.37
C PRO A 137 -9.21 -12.37 -8.13
N THR A 138 -9.66 -12.94 -7.01
CA THR A 138 -11.08 -13.11 -6.68
C THR A 138 -11.78 -11.81 -6.25
N SER A 139 -11.02 -10.76 -5.91
CA SER A 139 -11.57 -9.52 -5.33
C SER A 139 -12.25 -8.58 -6.35
N MET A 140 -12.45 -8.99 -7.61
CA MET A 140 -13.11 -8.16 -8.64
C MET A 140 -14.59 -8.45 -8.89
N VAL A 141 -15.25 -9.32 -8.10
CA VAL A 141 -16.70 -9.58 -8.25
C VAL A 141 -17.58 -8.42 -7.74
N THR A 142 -17.01 -7.27 -7.35
CA THR A 142 -17.83 -6.07 -7.05
C THR A 142 -17.22 -4.81 -7.64
N ARG A 143 -17.13 -4.76 -8.98
CA ARG A 143 -17.36 -3.60 -9.87
C ARG A 143 -16.66 -3.80 -11.21
N THR A 144 -17.02 -4.85 -11.91
CA THR A 144 -16.93 -4.87 -13.37
C THR A 144 -18.35 -5.04 -13.88
N ILE A 145 -18.83 -4.01 -14.56
CA ILE A 145 -20.00 -4.08 -15.43
C ILE A 145 -19.81 -5.33 -16.29
N SER A 146 -20.76 -6.25 -16.17
CA SER A 146 -20.85 -7.49 -16.92
C SER A 146 -20.68 -7.23 -18.41
N VAL A 147 -19.70 -7.90 -19.03
CA VAL A 147 -19.79 -8.35 -20.42
C VAL A 147 -19.59 -9.87 -20.37
N PRO A 148 -20.56 -10.67 -20.84
CA PRO A 148 -20.46 -12.12 -20.78
C PRO A 148 -19.64 -12.63 -21.96
N ASP A 149 -18.68 -13.53 -21.70
CA ASP A 149 -18.66 -14.88 -22.28
C ASP A 149 -17.28 -15.58 -22.14
N SER A 150 -17.36 -16.91 -21.96
CA SER A 150 -16.34 -17.95 -22.16
C SER A 150 -15.41 -18.38 -20.99
N SER A 151 -15.84 -19.48 -20.35
CA SER A 151 -15.15 -20.71 -19.83
C SER A 151 -13.66 -20.73 -19.40
N PRO A 152 -13.30 -21.64 -18.47
CA PRO A 152 -12.19 -21.48 -17.53
C PRO A 152 -10.87 -22.06 -18.07
N ASN A 153 -9.84 -21.23 -18.15
CA ASN A 153 -8.46 -21.68 -18.27
C ASN A 153 -7.66 -21.16 -17.07
N MET A 154 -6.90 -22.07 -16.48
CA MET A 154 -6.00 -21.84 -15.35
C MET A 154 -4.83 -20.96 -15.79
N ASP A 155 -5.03 -19.65 -15.81
CA ASP A 155 -3.98 -18.69 -16.20
C ASP A 155 -3.33 -18.06 -14.97
N PHE A 156 -2.15 -18.58 -14.63
CA PHE A 156 -1.14 -17.88 -13.85
C PHE A 156 -0.63 -16.66 -14.65
N SER A 157 -1.23 -15.49 -14.44
CA SER A 157 -0.76 -14.19 -14.96
C SER A 157 -1.70 -13.12 -14.42
N GLN A 158 -1.30 -12.06 -13.73
CA GLN A 158 -0.25 -11.08 -13.99
C GLN A 158 0.16 -10.46 -12.66
N ILE A 159 1.45 -10.20 -12.45
CA ILE A 159 1.84 -9.13 -11.53
C ILE A 159 1.48 -7.84 -12.28
N GLU A 160 0.25 -7.39 -12.13
CA GLU A 160 -0.18 -6.09 -12.63
C GLU A 160 0.56 -5.05 -11.80
N ILE A 161 1.64 -4.48 -12.35
CA ILE A 161 2.33 -3.33 -11.76
C ILE A 161 1.44 -2.11 -12.03
N SER A 162 0.29 -2.09 -11.38
CA SER A 162 -0.63 -0.97 -11.44
C SER A 162 -0.05 0.12 -10.54
N ALA A 163 0.41 1.22 -11.13
CA ALA A 163 0.64 2.43 -10.36
C ALA A 163 -0.64 2.71 -9.54
N LEU A 164 -0.50 3.01 -8.25
CA LEU A 164 -1.63 3.29 -7.35
C LEU A 164 -2.56 4.32 -8.03
N SER A 165 -3.65 3.85 -8.63
CA SER A 165 -4.60 4.72 -9.30
C SER A 165 -5.44 5.39 -8.21
N ILE A 166 -5.04 6.60 -7.87
CA ILE A 166 -5.84 7.55 -7.08
C ILE A 166 -7.20 7.66 -7.78
N PRO A 167 -8.35 7.54 -7.08
CA PRO A 167 -9.65 7.79 -7.67
C PRO A 167 -9.61 9.16 -8.34
N GLU A 168 -9.91 9.19 -9.63
CA GLU A 168 -9.90 10.41 -10.43
C GLU A 168 -10.99 11.35 -9.87
N ILE A 169 -10.59 12.25 -8.98
CA ILE A 169 -11.43 13.37 -8.59
C ILE A 169 -11.51 14.25 -9.83
N ALA A 170 -12.64 14.20 -10.52
CA ALA A 170 -12.87 15.03 -11.69
C ALA A 170 -12.52 16.49 -11.33
N PRO A 171 -11.53 17.11 -12.00
CA PRO A 171 -11.21 18.49 -11.72
C PRO A 171 -12.46 19.33 -11.97
N GLN A 172 -12.87 20.12 -10.98
CA GLN A 172 -13.98 21.05 -11.16
C GLN A 172 -13.60 21.97 -12.32
N LYS A 173 -14.36 21.88 -13.42
CA LYS A 173 -14.18 22.72 -14.60
C LYS A 173 -14.39 24.17 -14.15
N ILE A 174 -13.29 24.91 -14.01
CA ILE A 174 -13.36 26.38 -13.97
C ILE A 174 -13.84 26.79 -15.36
N PRO A 175 -15.03 27.38 -15.50
CA PRO A 175 -15.47 27.87 -16.80
C PRO A 175 -14.57 29.03 -17.19
N TYR A 176 -13.65 28.80 -18.11
CA TYR A 176 -12.98 29.91 -18.78
C TYR A 176 -14.05 30.71 -19.51
N GLN A 177 -14.20 31.99 -19.15
CA GLN A 177 -14.95 32.91 -19.99
C GLN A 177 -14.16 33.08 -21.28
N LEU A 178 -14.64 32.48 -22.37
CA LEU A 178 -14.21 32.87 -23.71
C LEU A 178 -14.50 34.36 -23.85
N CYS A 179 -13.44 35.16 -24.05
CA CYS A 179 -13.58 36.56 -24.40
C CYS A 179 -14.50 36.66 -25.63
N PRO A 180 -15.62 37.38 -25.55
CA PRO A 180 -16.37 37.70 -26.74
C PRO A 180 -15.57 38.80 -27.46
N ASP A 181 -15.39 38.60 -28.77
CA ASP A 181 -14.88 39.57 -29.74
C ASP A 181 -13.34 39.64 -29.94
N PRO A 182 -12.84 39.27 -31.14
CA PRO A 182 -11.43 39.41 -31.51
C PRO A 182 -10.94 40.86 -31.68
N SER A 183 -11.80 41.87 -31.55
CA SER A 183 -11.42 43.29 -31.65
C SER A 183 -11.04 43.97 -30.32
N ALA A 184 -11.18 43.28 -29.18
CA ALA A 184 -10.89 43.84 -27.85
C ALA A 184 -9.39 43.93 -27.48
N ILE A 185 -8.48 43.39 -28.31
CA ILE A 185 -7.03 43.46 -28.06
C ILE A 185 -6.50 44.79 -28.58
N ILE A 186 -6.72 45.86 -27.80
CA ILE A 186 -6.11 47.16 -28.03
C ILE A 186 -4.61 47.06 -27.69
N TRP A 187 -3.78 46.88 -28.71
CA TRP A 187 -2.33 47.03 -28.58
C TRP A 187 -2.00 48.50 -28.30
N ARG A 188 -1.73 48.85 -27.03
CA ARG A 188 -1.03 50.10 -26.72
C ARG A 188 0.43 49.95 -27.11
N SER A 189 0.80 50.43 -28.30
CA SER A 189 2.20 50.61 -28.67
C SER A 189 2.81 51.70 -27.77
N GLY A 190 3.75 51.29 -26.92
CA GLY A 190 4.54 52.22 -26.11
C GLY A 190 5.42 53.09 -27.00
N ARG A 191 5.33 54.41 -26.86
CA ARG A 191 6.29 55.38 -27.41
C ARG A 191 7.69 55.08 -26.87
N SER A 192 8.60 54.65 -27.73
CA SER A 192 10.04 54.67 -27.43
C SER A 192 10.64 56.00 -27.90
N ARG A 193 11.16 56.79 -26.95
CA ARG A 193 11.95 58.01 -27.19
C ARG A 193 13.36 57.67 -27.71
N ARG A 194 13.85 58.46 -28.66
CA ARG A 194 15.24 58.86 -29.01
C ARG A 194 15.05 59.84 -30.19
N SER A 195 15.55 61.08 -30.24
CA SER A 195 16.66 61.83 -29.63
C SER A 195 16.19 63.25 -29.31
#